data_AF-A0A3D3WST7-F1
#
_entry.id   AF-A0A3D3WST7-F1
#
_cell.length_a   1.000
_cell.length_b   1.000
_cell.length_c   1.000
_cell.angle_alpha   90.00
_cell.angle_beta   90.00
_cell.angle_gamma   90.00
#
_symmetry.space_group_name_H-M   'P 1'
#
loop_
_entity.id
_entity.type
_entity.pdbx_description
1 polymer ?
#
loop_
_entity_poly.entity_id
_entity_poly.type
_entity_poly.pdbx_seq_one_letter_code
_entity_poly.pdbx_strand_id
1 'polypeptide(L)'
;MILFVTTADTDLLTADRAVQGLPGEFPEVKAYNPANLATEEEQGEILAAAGNADVVVLRLLGGKRAMPETFDPLVRLCHERGIPLIACPGHQEWDQELVTACTVPPSELDTVFSYLIRGGVPNFQNLFLFLSDSYLGSDYGHEAPAEVPWEGVYHPDEADGMDAETFVASRFQPDRPSVALLFYRAHWMSGNLLTIDALIRRFEELGANVLPVYSFSLKHNPEGDGQANRTFSEILCGPDGQPRVHCIVNTMGMSMTDLDQDGATFATGPQVDYLDQLNVPIIQGIFSTGSEADWEKSDLGLGPIDTAMSVALPEFDGRIITVPISFKEEVSSNSPGQNGKMDARLQRNLPRTDRVDFLARLAVKWAGLRLKPNSEKKIAIILSNYPTKDARVGNAVGLDTPASVVNILNAMKDAGYHVTDIPADGDELVHRIIERCSNDTDTLTEEQLRLAAGHVSSREYQ
;
A
#
# COMPACT_ATOMS: atom_id res chain seq x y z
N MET A 1 -1.70 22.63 27.88
CA MET A 1 -1.76 21.34 27.18
C MET A 1 -2.87 21.35 26.15
N ILE A 2 -2.58 20.92 24.92
CA ILE A 2 -3.58 20.63 23.87
C ILE A 2 -3.90 19.13 23.92
N LEU A 3 -5.19 18.77 24.01
CA LEU A 3 -5.63 17.38 23.88
C LEU A 3 -6.19 17.13 22.47
N PHE A 4 -5.60 16.20 21.73
CA PHE A 4 -6.03 15.81 20.39
C PHE A 4 -6.49 14.35 20.35
N VAL A 5 -7.78 14.12 20.10
CA VAL A 5 -8.36 12.78 20.03
C VAL A 5 -8.83 12.51 18.61
N THR A 6 -8.35 11.44 17.99
CA THR A 6 -8.70 11.12 16.60
C THR A 6 -8.86 9.62 16.40
N THR A 7 -9.82 9.22 15.58
CA THR A 7 -9.99 7.82 15.17
C THR A 7 -9.00 7.35 14.11
N ALA A 8 -8.20 8.27 13.54
CA ALA A 8 -7.30 7.97 12.44
C ALA A 8 -5.83 7.95 12.90
N ASP A 9 -5.17 6.79 12.83
CA ASP A 9 -3.75 6.67 13.20
C ASP A 9 -2.84 7.56 12.33
N THR A 10 -3.23 7.83 11.09
CA THR A 10 -2.50 8.74 10.20
C THR A 10 -2.47 10.16 10.74
N ASP A 11 -3.49 10.60 11.45
CA ASP A 11 -3.49 11.93 12.09
C ASP A 11 -2.54 11.96 13.27
N LEU A 12 -2.51 10.90 14.09
CA LEU A 12 -1.57 10.81 15.20
C LEU A 12 -0.13 10.84 14.69
N LEU A 13 0.17 10.08 13.63
CA LEU A 13 1.49 10.13 12.99
C LEU A 13 1.82 11.51 12.41
N THR A 14 0.85 12.16 11.77
CA THR A 14 1.03 13.52 11.23
C THR A 14 1.27 14.52 12.36
N ALA A 15 0.50 14.43 13.44
CA ALA A 15 0.62 15.26 14.63
C ALA A 15 1.98 15.08 15.30
N ASP A 16 2.45 13.85 15.50
CA ASP A 16 3.77 13.55 16.07
C ASP A 16 4.88 14.27 15.31
N ARG A 17 4.87 14.13 13.97
CA ARG A 17 5.86 14.79 13.09
C ARG A 17 5.71 16.31 13.09
N ALA A 18 4.48 16.82 13.12
CA ALA A 18 4.21 18.25 13.18
C ALA A 18 4.80 18.87 14.45
N VAL A 19 4.53 18.28 15.61
CA VAL A 19 4.98 18.78 16.91
C VAL A 19 6.50 18.76 17.01
N GLN A 20 7.19 17.79 16.40
CA GLN A 20 8.66 17.77 16.34
C GLN A 20 9.26 19.02 15.66
N GLY A 21 8.55 19.59 14.67
CA GLY A 21 8.96 20.82 13.98
C GLY A 21 8.54 22.13 14.67
N LEU A 22 7.77 22.07 15.76
CA LEU A 22 7.34 23.25 16.50
C LEU A 22 8.46 23.81 17.41
N PRO A 23 8.36 25.07 17.88
CA PRO A 23 9.33 25.69 18.78
C PRO A 23 9.68 24.84 20.01
N GLY A 24 10.87 25.03 20.57
CA GLY A 24 11.37 24.26 21.72
C GLY A 24 10.49 24.35 22.96
N GLU A 25 9.92 25.52 23.22
CA GLU A 25 9.04 25.84 24.36
C GLU A 25 7.55 25.67 24.01
N PHE A 26 7.23 24.97 22.90
CA PHE A 26 5.85 24.75 22.49
C PHE A 26 5.09 23.95 23.56
N PRO A 27 3.82 24.30 23.87
CA PRO A 27 3.04 23.59 24.86
C PRO A 27 2.90 22.09 24.59
N GLU A 28 2.74 21.31 25.66
CA GLU A 28 2.53 19.87 25.56
C GLU A 28 1.28 19.54 24.73
N VAL A 29 1.43 18.60 23.80
CA VAL A 29 0.34 17.98 23.05
C VAL A 29 0.18 16.55 23.53
N LYS A 30 -1.02 16.20 23.96
CA LYS A 30 -1.37 14.83 24.32
C LYS A 30 -2.37 14.30 23.31
N ALA A 31 -2.15 13.07 22.82
CA ALA A 31 -3.01 12.55 21.76
C ALA A 31 -3.40 11.08 21.95
N TYR A 32 -4.63 10.77 21.55
CA TYR A 32 -5.23 9.45 21.71
C TYR A 32 -5.99 9.01 20.47
N ASN A 33 -5.95 7.71 20.19
CA ASN A 33 -6.94 7.05 19.34
C ASN A 33 -7.86 6.20 20.22
N PRO A 34 -9.16 6.53 20.32
CA PRO A 34 -10.10 5.78 21.14
C PRO A 34 -10.17 4.29 20.78
N ALA A 35 -9.95 3.94 19.50
CA ALA A 35 -9.98 2.56 19.04
C ALA A 35 -8.79 1.72 19.54
N ASN A 36 -7.69 2.37 19.95
CA ASN A 36 -6.49 1.70 20.46
C ASN A 36 -6.54 1.51 22.00
N LEU A 37 -7.59 1.98 22.66
CA LEU A 37 -7.79 1.87 24.11
C LEU A 37 -8.84 0.78 24.38
N ALA A 38 -8.38 -0.38 24.83
CA ALA A 38 -9.18 -1.60 24.92
C ALA A 38 -10.00 -1.69 26.20
N THR A 39 -9.57 -1.03 27.27
CA THR A 39 -10.18 -1.12 28.61
C THR A 39 -10.89 0.16 29.02
N GLU A 40 -11.88 0.05 29.91
CA GLU A 40 -12.55 1.22 30.51
C GLU A 40 -11.55 2.12 31.27
N GLU A 41 -10.52 1.53 31.88
CA GLU A 41 -9.45 2.26 32.56
C GLU A 41 -8.64 3.12 31.58
N GLU A 42 -8.18 2.53 30.47
CA GLU A 42 -7.47 3.25 29.41
C GLU A 42 -8.35 4.36 28.80
N GLN A 43 -9.66 4.11 28.59
CA GLN A 43 -10.58 5.14 28.13
C GLN A 43 -10.77 6.28 29.14
N GLY A 44 -10.67 5.97 30.44
CA GLY A 44 -10.67 6.97 31.51
C GLY A 44 -9.49 7.94 31.43
N GLU A 45 -8.38 7.56 30.80
CA GLU A 45 -7.23 8.45 30.57
C GLU A 45 -7.59 9.65 29.69
N ILE A 46 -8.47 9.47 28.69
CA ILE A 46 -8.93 10.56 27.82
C ILE A 46 -9.68 11.61 28.66
N LEU A 47 -10.58 11.17 29.55
CA LEU A 47 -11.31 12.08 30.45
C LEU A 47 -10.37 12.80 31.42
N ALA A 48 -9.40 12.07 31.99
CA ALA A 48 -8.43 12.64 32.91
C ALA A 48 -7.55 13.69 32.20
N ALA A 49 -7.12 13.40 30.97
CA ALA A 49 -6.38 14.35 30.13
C ALA A 49 -7.24 15.57 29.80
N ALA A 50 -8.50 15.38 29.42
CA ALA A 50 -9.42 16.47 29.11
C ALA A 50 -9.59 17.42 30.30
N GLY A 51 -9.63 16.89 31.53
CA GLY A 51 -9.73 17.70 32.74
C GLY A 51 -8.53 18.63 33.01
N ASN A 52 -7.38 18.37 32.38
CA ASN A 52 -6.15 19.17 32.48
C ASN A 52 -5.81 19.92 31.18
N ALA A 53 -6.68 19.85 30.17
CA ALA A 53 -6.45 20.47 28.87
C ALA A 53 -6.86 21.95 28.87
N ASP A 54 -6.12 22.77 28.14
CA ASP A 54 -6.50 24.16 27.86
C ASP A 54 -7.40 24.24 26.62
N VAL A 55 -7.33 23.24 25.74
CA VAL A 55 -8.22 23.04 24.59
C VAL A 55 -8.31 21.56 24.22
N VAL A 56 -9.49 21.11 23.82
CA VAL A 56 -9.76 19.74 23.37
C VAL A 56 -10.21 19.75 21.91
N VAL A 57 -9.54 18.96 21.08
CA VAL A 57 -9.90 18.74 19.67
C VAL A 57 -10.24 17.28 19.45
N LEU A 58 -11.44 17.02 18.94
CA LEU A 58 -11.91 15.68 18.57
C LEU A 58 -12.04 15.59 17.04
N ARG A 59 -11.47 14.55 16.42
CA ARG A 59 -11.67 14.21 15.01
C ARG A 59 -12.17 12.78 14.87
N LEU A 60 -13.48 12.61 14.72
CA LEU A 60 -14.13 11.31 14.88
C LEU A 60 -14.81 10.85 13.60
N LEU A 61 -14.37 9.71 13.06
CA LEU A 61 -15.09 8.98 12.03
C LEU A 61 -16.23 8.18 12.68
N GLY A 62 -17.46 8.37 12.19
CA GLY A 62 -18.65 7.77 12.79
C GLY A 62 -19.27 8.58 13.94
N GLY A 63 -18.86 9.83 14.10
CA GLY A 63 -19.42 10.76 15.09
C GLY A 63 -19.16 10.31 16.52
N LYS A 64 -20.09 10.61 17.43
CA LYS A 64 -19.94 10.25 18.85
C LYS A 64 -19.83 8.75 19.11
N ARG A 65 -20.30 7.89 18.18
CA ARG A 65 -20.24 6.43 18.32
C ARG A 65 -18.82 5.88 18.33
N ALA A 66 -17.85 6.66 17.85
CA ALA A 66 -16.43 6.34 18.00
C ALA A 66 -15.96 6.33 19.46
N MET A 67 -16.71 6.98 20.35
CA MET A 67 -16.40 7.16 21.77
C MET A 67 -17.66 6.93 22.60
N PRO A 68 -18.26 5.72 22.56
CA PRO A 68 -19.61 5.48 23.06
C PRO A 68 -19.77 5.81 24.54
N GLU A 69 -18.75 5.50 25.35
CA GLU A 69 -18.78 5.68 26.80
C GLU A 69 -18.13 6.99 27.27
N THR A 70 -17.32 7.62 26.42
CA THR A 70 -16.46 8.75 26.83
C THR A 70 -16.85 10.09 26.23
N PHE A 71 -17.58 10.11 25.10
CA PHE A 71 -17.95 11.36 24.42
C PHE A 71 -18.81 12.26 25.31
N ASP A 72 -20.00 11.81 25.73
CA ASP A 72 -20.93 12.62 26.51
C ASP A 72 -20.33 13.09 27.86
N PRO A 73 -19.61 12.24 28.62
CA PRO A 73 -18.89 12.69 29.81
C PRO A 73 -17.82 13.75 29.54
N LEU A 74 -17.05 13.61 28.45
CA LEU A 74 -16.02 14.59 28.06
C LEU A 74 -16.65 15.94 27.68
N VAL A 75 -17.75 15.92 26.90
CA VAL A 75 -18.47 17.15 26.53
C VAL A 75 -18.97 17.87 27.78
N ARG A 76 -19.60 17.15 28.71
CA ARG A 76 -20.07 17.73 29.99
C ARG A 76 -18.92 18.34 30.79
N LEU A 77 -17.81 17.62 30.91
CA LEU A 77 -16.62 18.09 31.60
C LEU A 77 -16.08 19.40 30.99
N CYS A 78 -15.99 19.48 29.67
CA CYS A 78 -15.54 20.68 28.97
C CYS A 78 -16.50 21.85 29.21
N HIS A 79 -17.82 21.61 29.15
CA HIS A 79 -18.83 22.65 29.38
C HIS A 79 -18.81 23.16 30.82
N GLU A 80 -18.72 22.26 31.81
CA GLU A 80 -18.70 22.62 33.24
C GLU A 80 -17.44 23.40 33.63
N ARG A 81 -16.28 23.07 33.02
CA ARG A 81 -15.00 23.72 33.30
C ARG A 81 -14.69 24.91 32.37
N GLY A 82 -15.52 25.15 31.35
CA GLY A 82 -15.28 26.19 30.35
C GLY A 82 -14.07 25.90 29.46
N ILE A 83 -13.74 24.63 29.23
CA ILE A 83 -12.65 24.21 28.34
C ILE A 83 -13.15 24.30 26.88
N PRO A 84 -12.44 25.03 25.99
CA PRO A 84 -12.73 25.04 24.57
C PRO A 84 -12.73 23.63 23.98
N LEU A 85 -13.86 23.25 23.38
CA LEU A 85 -14.07 21.96 22.73
C LEU A 85 -14.38 22.19 21.25
N ILE A 86 -13.59 21.54 20.40
CA ILE A 86 -13.72 21.58 18.94
C ILE A 86 -13.88 20.13 18.47
N ALA A 87 -15.06 19.78 17.95
CA ALA A 87 -15.36 18.43 17.49
C ALA A 87 -15.67 18.42 16.00
N CYS A 88 -14.83 17.73 15.23
CA CYS A 88 -14.86 17.64 13.79
C CYS A 88 -15.15 16.21 13.32
N PRO A 89 -15.91 16.03 12.23
CA PRO A 89 -16.08 14.72 11.61
C PRO A 89 -14.79 14.25 10.94
N GLY A 90 -14.63 12.93 10.82
CA GLY A 90 -13.53 12.29 10.09
C GLY A 90 -13.64 12.36 8.55
N HIS A 91 -14.77 12.84 8.03
CA HIS A 91 -15.05 13.00 6.59
C HIS A 91 -15.50 14.43 6.27
N GLN A 92 -15.72 14.73 4.99
CA GLN A 92 -16.07 16.09 4.53
C GLN A 92 -17.46 16.56 4.97
N GLU A 93 -18.39 15.64 5.23
CA GLU A 93 -19.75 16.00 5.65
C GLU A 93 -19.79 16.38 7.14
N TRP A 94 -20.52 17.46 7.47
CA TRP A 94 -20.70 17.90 8.85
C TRP A 94 -21.60 16.95 9.65
N ASP A 95 -21.19 16.68 10.89
CA ASP A 95 -21.97 15.91 11.86
C ASP A 95 -22.64 16.87 12.87
N GLN A 96 -23.97 16.84 12.93
CA GLN A 96 -24.73 17.75 13.79
C GLN A 96 -24.47 17.52 15.28
N GLU A 97 -24.26 16.28 15.74
CA GLU A 97 -23.97 15.98 17.15
C GLU A 97 -22.60 16.53 17.54
N LEU A 98 -21.60 16.38 16.68
CA LEU A 98 -20.25 16.94 16.91
C LEU A 98 -20.27 18.47 16.93
N VAL A 99 -20.92 19.09 15.94
CA VAL A 99 -21.00 20.56 15.86
C VAL A 99 -21.73 21.13 17.10
N THR A 100 -22.79 20.46 17.56
CA THR A 100 -23.56 20.90 18.75
C THR A 100 -22.74 20.79 20.05
N ALA A 101 -21.76 19.89 20.11
CA ALA A 101 -20.91 19.73 21.28
C ALA A 101 -19.87 20.86 21.43
N CYS A 102 -19.53 21.55 20.34
CA CYS A 102 -18.48 22.56 20.31
C CYS A 102 -18.82 23.78 21.21
N THR A 103 -17.80 24.35 21.85
CA THR A 103 -17.93 25.56 22.71
C THR A 103 -17.27 26.80 22.11
N VAL A 104 -16.75 26.69 20.89
CA VAL A 104 -15.99 27.74 20.19
C VAL A 104 -16.84 28.43 19.11
N PRO A 105 -16.45 29.63 18.65
CA PRO A 105 -17.08 30.28 17.49
C PRO A 105 -17.04 29.40 16.22
N PRO A 106 -18.09 29.45 15.37
CA PRO A 106 -18.13 28.66 14.12
C PRO A 106 -16.94 28.88 13.19
N SER A 107 -16.35 30.09 13.18
CA SER A 107 -15.16 30.39 12.37
C SER A 107 -13.92 29.63 12.82
N GLU A 108 -13.76 29.39 14.12
CA GLU A 108 -12.64 28.64 14.68
C GLU A 108 -12.83 27.14 14.40
N LEU A 109 -14.07 26.64 14.53
CA LEU A 109 -14.42 25.28 14.13
C LEU A 109 -14.12 25.01 12.65
N ASP A 110 -14.52 25.92 11.76
CA ASP A 110 -14.26 25.81 10.32
C ASP A 110 -12.77 25.85 9.99
N THR A 111 -12.00 26.69 10.69
CA THR A 111 -10.54 26.79 10.55
C THR A 111 -9.85 25.48 10.96
N VAL A 112 -10.20 24.94 12.13
CA VAL A 112 -9.64 23.68 12.63
C VAL A 112 -10.04 22.52 11.72
N PHE A 113 -11.30 22.46 11.30
CA PHE A 113 -11.77 21.46 10.34
C PHE A 113 -10.98 21.54 9.03
N SER A 114 -10.71 22.75 8.54
CA SER A 114 -9.95 22.99 7.31
C SER A 114 -8.50 22.47 7.40
N TYR A 115 -7.79 22.70 8.51
CA TYR A 115 -6.47 22.09 8.70
C TYR A 115 -6.53 20.56 8.71
N LEU A 116 -7.50 20.01 9.45
CA LEU A 116 -7.65 18.57 9.64
C LEU A 116 -8.03 17.84 8.34
N ILE A 117 -8.92 18.40 7.52
CA ILE A 117 -9.36 17.78 6.26
C ILE A 117 -8.30 17.88 5.16
N ARG A 118 -7.55 19.00 5.09
CA ARG A 118 -6.44 19.17 4.15
C ARG A 118 -5.25 18.29 4.55
N GLY A 119 -5.01 18.17 5.86
CA GLY A 119 -4.03 17.29 6.48
C GLY A 119 -2.58 17.61 6.10
N GLY A 120 -1.67 16.72 6.47
CA GLY A 120 -0.23 16.88 6.21
C GLY A 120 0.47 17.71 7.28
N VAL A 121 1.79 17.52 7.38
CA VAL A 121 2.61 18.08 8.46
C VAL A 121 2.50 19.61 8.56
N PRO A 122 2.58 20.41 7.48
CA PRO A 122 2.47 21.87 7.57
C PRO A 122 1.12 22.35 8.11
N ASN A 123 0.02 21.69 7.72
CA ASN A 123 -1.31 22.05 8.23
C ASN A 123 -1.47 21.69 9.70
N PHE A 124 -0.94 20.54 10.15
CA PHE A 124 -0.97 20.18 11.56
C PHE A 124 -0.08 21.09 12.42
N GLN A 125 1.05 21.56 11.88
CA GLN A 125 1.88 22.57 12.55
C GLN A 125 1.09 23.86 12.77
N ASN A 126 0.48 24.39 11.71
CA ASN A 126 -0.32 25.60 11.79
C ASN A 126 -1.60 25.44 12.62
N LEU A 127 -2.20 24.24 12.63
CA LEU A 127 -3.29 23.90 13.55
C LEU A 127 -2.84 24.06 15.01
N PHE A 128 -1.71 23.44 15.40
CA PHE A 128 -1.24 23.53 16.77
C PHE A 128 -0.81 24.95 17.16
N LEU A 129 -0.17 25.68 16.24
CA LEU A 129 0.15 27.10 16.45
C LEU A 129 -1.12 27.94 16.65
N PHE A 130 -2.14 27.75 15.80
CA PHE A 130 -3.45 28.40 15.91
C PHE A 130 -4.10 28.12 17.28
N LEU A 131 -4.14 26.86 17.71
CA LEU A 131 -4.72 26.47 19.00
C LEU A 131 -3.95 27.07 20.18
N SER A 132 -2.62 27.08 20.10
CA SER A 132 -1.75 27.66 21.13
C SER A 132 -1.96 29.17 21.26
N ASP A 133 -1.99 29.89 20.14
CA ASP A 133 -2.18 31.35 20.14
C ASP A 133 -3.59 31.72 20.61
N SER A 134 -4.60 30.90 20.28
CA SER A 134 -6.00 31.16 20.63
C SER A 134 -6.32 30.89 22.10
N TYR A 135 -5.76 29.83 22.70
CA TYR A 135 -6.21 29.34 24.00
C TYR A 135 -5.11 29.22 25.07
N LEU A 136 -3.84 29.21 24.69
CA LEU A 136 -2.71 29.05 25.62
C LEU A 136 -1.90 30.35 25.80
N GLY A 137 -2.30 31.43 25.14
CA GLY A 137 -1.71 32.77 25.31
C GLY A 137 -0.33 32.94 24.68
N SER A 138 -0.01 32.12 23.67
CA SER A 138 1.19 32.33 22.84
C SER A 138 0.96 33.36 21.74
N ASP A 139 2.04 33.73 21.04
CA ASP A 139 2.03 34.62 19.89
C ASP A 139 3.05 34.11 18.85
N TYR A 140 2.94 32.84 18.47
CA TYR A 140 3.84 32.23 17.50
C TYR A 140 3.51 32.64 16.07
N GLY A 141 2.24 32.93 15.79
CA GLY A 141 1.72 33.14 14.45
C GLY A 141 1.44 31.81 13.75
N HIS A 142 0.42 31.82 12.89
CA HIS A 142 0.03 30.66 12.09
C HIS A 142 -0.38 31.10 10.68
N GLU A 143 -0.10 30.25 9.70
CA GLU A 143 -0.49 30.42 8.31
C GLU A 143 -1.81 29.71 8.02
N ALA A 144 -2.63 30.26 7.11
CA ALA A 144 -3.91 29.67 6.75
C ALA A 144 -3.77 28.22 6.20
N PRO A 145 -4.82 27.37 6.33
CA PRO A 145 -4.78 26.00 5.82
C PRO A 145 -4.44 25.93 4.33
N ALA A 146 -3.39 25.20 3.99
CA ALA A 146 -2.86 25.09 2.62
C ALA A 146 -3.35 23.81 1.93
N GLU A 147 -3.55 23.88 0.62
CA GLU A 147 -3.81 22.68 -0.19
C GLU A 147 -2.57 21.79 -0.23
N VAL A 148 -2.82 20.48 -0.30
CA VAL A 148 -1.77 19.48 -0.34
C VAL A 148 -2.01 18.62 -1.58
N PRO A 149 -0.98 18.36 -2.42
CA PRO A 149 -1.17 17.66 -3.69
C PRO A 149 -1.89 16.32 -3.54
N TRP A 150 -2.83 16.02 -4.43
CA TRP A 150 -3.58 14.75 -4.40
C TRP A 150 -2.77 13.55 -4.88
N GLU A 151 -1.77 13.82 -5.71
CA GLU A 151 -0.83 12.85 -6.24
C GLU A 151 0.51 13.52 -6.53
N GLY A 152 1.56 12.71 -6.61
CA GLY A 152 2.91 13.21 -6.85
C GLY A 152 3.98 12.16 -6.68
N VAL A 153 5.22 12.56 -6.95
CA VAL A 153 6.40 11.70 -6.84
C VAL A 153 7.05 11.90 -5.47
N TYR A 154 7.54 10.81 -4.90
CA TYR A 154 8.23 10.79 -3.61
C TYR A 154 9.57 10.07 -3.73
N HIS A 155 10.58 10.52 -2.99
CA HIS A 155 11.78 9.77 -2.72
C HIS A 155 12.42 10.24 -1.40
N PRO A 156 12.91 9.35 -0.52
CA PRO A 156 13.52 9.75 0.77
C PRO A 156 14.77 10.64 0.68
N ASP A 157 15.31 10.85 -0.52
CA ASP A 157 16.53 11.63 -0.77
C ASP A 157 16.26 12.83 -1.70
N GLU A 158 15.00 13.09 -2.04
CA GLU A 158 14.61 14.25 -2.84
C GLU A 158 13.73 15.17 -2.01
N ALA A 159 13.70 16.44 -2.39
CA ALA A 159 12.73 17.37 -1.84
C ALA A 159 11.31 17.00 -2.32
N ASP A 160 10.32 17.15 -1.44
CA ASP A 160 8.91 17.00 -1.81
C ASP A 160 8.52 18.00 -2.91
N GLY A 161 7.55 17.60 -3.75
CA GLY A 161 6.99 18.46 -4.80
C GLY A 161 7.76 18.46 -6.11
N MET A 162 8.76 17.59 -6.28
CA MET A 162 9.42 17.37 -7.57
C MET A 162 8.42 16.78 -8.59
N ASP A 163 8.38 17.35 -9.80
CA ASP A 163 7.55 16.81 -10.89
C ASP A 163 8.16 15.53 -11.48
N ALA A 164 7.32 14.72 -12.13
CA ALA A 164 7.72 13.41 -12.65
C ALA A 164 8.79 13.49 -13.76
N GLU A 165 8.78 14.54 -14.59
CA GLU A 165 9.78 14.70 -15.65
C GLU A 165 11.15 14.99 -15.06
N THR A 166 11.23 15.94 -14.13
CA THR A 166 12.46 16.30 -13.43
C THR A 166 13.00 15.10 -12.65
N PHE A 167 12.11 14.36 -11.97
CA PHE A 167 12.50 13.16 -11.22
C PHE A 167 13.08 12.07 -12.12
N VAL A 168 12.41 11.75 -13.23
CA VAL A 168 12.89 10.74 -14.18
C VAL A 168 14.22 11.19 -14.80
N ALA A 169 14.34 12.45 -15.22
CA ALA A 169 15.55 12.98 -15.81
C ALA A 169 16.77 12.94 -14.86
N SER A 170 16.55 13.07 -13.54
CA SER A 170 17.62 13.09 -12.54
C SER A 170 17.98 11.69 -12.01
N ARG A 171 17.01 10.78 -11.87
CA ARG A 171 17.19 9.48 -11.20
C ARG A 171 17.26 8.28 -12.14
N PHE A 172 16.61 8.31 -13.30
CA PHE A 172 16.54 7.13 -14.16
C PHE A 172 17.83 6.95 -14.95
N GLN A 173 18.30 5.71 -15.03
CA GLN A 173 19.39 5.34 -15.93
C GLN A 173 18.84 4.56 -17.13
N PRO A 174 19.38 4.78 -18.34
CA PRO A 174 19.04 4.00 -19.52
C PRO A 174 19.23 2.49 -19.30
N ASP A 175 18.44 1.70 -20.04
CA ASP A 175 18.53 0.23 -20.11
C ASP A 175 18.30 -0.53 -18.79
N ARG A 176 17.92 0.16 -17.71
CA ARG A 176 17.50 -0.47 -16.45
C ARG A 176 16.01 -0.81 -16.46
N PRO A 177 15.59 -1.89 -15.78
CA PRO A 177 14.17 -2.13 -15.53
C PRO A 177 13.60 -1.00 -14.67
N SER A 178 12.55 -0.32 -15.17
CA SER A 178 11.83 0.72 -14.44
C SER A 178 10.58 0.14 -13.76
N VAL A 179 10.42 0.40 -12.47
CA VAL A 179 9.31 -0.07 -11.65
C VAL A 179 8.61 1.12 -11.02
N ALA A 180 7.30 1.28 -11.24
CA ALA A 180 6.50 2.22 -10.45
C ALA A 180 6.15 1.60 -9.09
N LEU A 181 6.19 2.40 -8.02
CA LEU A 181 5.72 2.02 -6.70
C LEU A 181 4.56 2.93 -6.30
N LEU A 182 3.34 2.41 -6.38
CA LEU A 182 2.12 3.16 -6.06
C LEU A 182 1.71 2.93 -4.61
N PHE A 183 1.43 4.00 -3.88
CA PHE A 183 1.01 3.95 -2.49
C PHE A 183 0.05 5.08 -2.12
N TYR A 184 -0.66 4.94 -1.00
CA TYR A 184 -1.63 5.95 -0.58
C TYR A 184 -0.98 7.28 -0.18
N ARG A 185 -1.54 8.38 -0.67
CA ARG A 185 -1.26 9.77 -0.23
C ARG A 185 -1.27 9.90 1.30
N ALA A 186 -2.16 9.18 1.98
CA ALA A 186 -2.23 9.19 3.44
C ALA A 186 -0.93 8.72 4.12
N HIS A 187 -0.18 7.78 3.52
CA HIS A 187 1.13 7.38 4.04
C HIS A 187 2.18 8.46 3.86
N TRP A 188 2.20 9.15 2.72
CA TRP A 188 3.08 10.31 2.50
C TRP A 188 2.78 11.44 3.49
N MET A 189 1.50 11.84 3.62
CA MET A 189 1.11 12.93 4.52
C MET A 189 1.44 12.67 5.99
N SER A 190 1.31 11.41 6.43
CA SER A 190 1.62 11.00 7.80
C SER A 190 3.08 10.62 8.02
N GLY A 191 3.87 10.56 6.96
CA GLY A 191 5.24 10.04 7.00
C GLY A 191 5.33 8.56 7.42
N ASN A 192 4.25 7.79 7.25
CA ASN A 192 4.22 6.34 7.46
C ASN A 192 4.88 5.62 6.28
N LEU A 193 6.16 5.91 6.05
CA LEU A 193 6.87 5.63 4.80
C LEU A 193 7.94 4.55 4.94
N LEU A 194 8.15 3.97 6.13
CA LEU A 194 9.24 3.01 6.37
C LEU A 194 9.23 1.82 5.39
N THR A 195 8.07 1.25 5.10
CA THR A 195 7.95 0.16 4.11
C THR A 195 8.14 0.66 2.68
N ILE A 196 7.67 1.87 2.36
CA ILE A 196 7.87 2.49 1.04
C ILE A 196 9.37 2.74 0.80
N ASP A 197 10.05 3.33 1.78
CA ASP A 197 11.49 3.56 1.75
C ASP A 197 12.26 2.24 1.59
N ALA A 198 11.88 1.19 2.34
CA ALA A 198 12.51 -0.13 2.22
C ALA A 198 12.37 -0.72 0.81
N LEU A 199 11.20 -0.58 0.17
CA LEU A 199 10.99 -1.01 -1.22
C LEU A 199 11.82 -0.18 -2.19
N ILE A 200 11.83 1.14 -2.05
CA ILE A 200 12.63 2.06 -2.88
C ILE A 200 14.09 1.63 -2.85
N ARG A 201 14.68 1.53 -1.64
CA ARG A 201 16.07 1.10 -1.47
C ARG A 201 16.33 -0.25 -2.10
N ARG A 202 15.41 -1.20 -1.91
CA ARG A 202 15.59 -2.54 -2.46
C ARG A 202 15.56 -2.56 -3.98
N PHE A 203 14.73 -1.75 -4.63
CA PHE A 203 14.75 -1.59 -6.08
C PHE A 203 16.06 -0.98 -6.57
N GLU A 204 16.55 0.06 -5.92
CA GLU A 204 17.83 0.70 -6.24
C GLU A 204 19.00 -0.29 -6.13
N GLU A 205 19.04 -1.08 -5.06
CA GLU A 205 20.05 -2.13 -4.84
C GLU A 205 20.01 -3.25 -5.90
N LEU A 206 18.82 -3.57 -6.42
CA LEU A 206 18.63 -4.51 -7.51
C LEU A 206 18.99 -3.91 -8.88
N GLY A 207 19.40 -2.64 -8.94
CA GLY A 207 19.75 -1.95 -10.17
C GLY A 207 18.54 -1.59 -11.03
N ALA A 208 17.36 -1.43 -10.43
CA ALA A 208 16.17 -0.94 -11.11
C ALA A 208 16.05 0.59 -10.99
N ASN A 209 15.41 1.21 -11.98
CA ASN A 209 14.85 2.55 -11.78
C ASN A 209 13.55 2.41 -11.00
N VAL A 210 13.31 3.26 -10.01
CA VAL A 210 12.07 3.26 -9.22
C VAL A 210 11.37 4.60 -9.34
N LEU A 211 10.07 4.60 -9.62
CA LEU A 211 9.20 5.78 -9.64
C LEU A 211 8.15 5.64 -8.52
N PRO A 212 8.42 6.16 -7.31
CA PRO A 212 7.47 6.10 -6.21
C PRO A 212 6.42 7.20 -6.37
N VAL A 213 5.16 6.82 -6.45
CA VAL A 213 4.04 7.72 -6.68
C VAL A 213 3.04 7.55 -5.55
N TYR A 214 2.78 8.64 -4.83
CA TYR A 214 1.63 8.67 -3.94
C TYR A 214 0.40 9.14 -4.70
N SER A 215 -0.75 8.55 -4.41
CA SER A 215 -2.04 8.98 -4.95
C SER A 215 -3.13 8.84 -3.91
N PHE A 216 -4.13 9.73 -3.94
CA PHE A 216 -5.30 9.62 -3.08
C PHE A 216 -6.15 8.39 -3.40
N SER A 217 -6.38 8.16 -4.69
CA SER A 217 -7.14 7.03 -5.20
C SER A 217 -6.70 6.77 -6.63
N LEU A 218 -6.64 5.50 -7.04
CA LEU A 218 -6.46 5.13 -8.45
C LEU A 218 -7.79 5.09 -9.23
N LYS A 219 -8.91 5.12 -8.50
CA LYS A 219 -10.26 5.07 -9.06
C LYS A 219 -10.87 6.46 -9.22
N HIS A 220 -10.83 7.26 -8.16
CA HIS A 220 -11.45 8.58 -8.13
C HIS A 220 -10.40 9.68 -8.33
N ASN A 221 -10.70 10.65 -9.18
CA ASN A 221 -9.92 11.87 -9.31
C ASN A 221 -10.55 12.96 -8.41
N PRO A 222 -9.88 13.40 -7.33
CA PRO A 222 -10.39 14.45 -6.46
C PRO A 222 -10.37 15.85 -7.10
N GLU A 223 -9.60 16.06 -8.18
CA GLU A 223 -9.46 17.37 -8.86
C GLU A 223 -10.45 17.58 -10.03
N GLY A 224 -11.30 16.61 -10.39
CA GLY A 224 -12.10 16.80 -11.60
C GLY A 224 -13.35 15.95 -11.82
N ASP A 225 -14.34 16.60 -12.42
CA ASP A 225 -15.59 16.15 -13.02
C ASP A 225 -15.41 15.10 -14.15
N GLY A 226 -14.76 13.96 -13.85
CA GLY A 226 -14.53 12.88 -14.82
C GLY A 226 -13.23 13.00 -15.64
N GLN A 227 -12.27 13.81 -15.21
CA GLN A 227 -10.94 13.87 -15.83
C GLN A 227 -10.07 12.67 -15.46
N ALA A 228 -9.14 12.32 -16.35
CA ALA A 228 -8.13 11.29 -16.16
C ALA A 228 -7.35 11.50 -14.85
N ASN A 229 -7.12 10.42 -14.12
CA ASN A 229 -6.26 10.44 -12.94
C ASN A 229 -4.80 10.65 -13.39
N ARG A 230 -4.13 11.71 -12.89
CA ARG A 230 -2.84 12.15 -13.44
C ARG A 230 -1.73 11.14 -13.15
N THR A 231 -1.91 10.29 -12.14
CA THR A 231 -1.06 9.12 -11.89
C THR A 231 -0.90 8.32 -13.18
N PHE A 232 -1.99 8.01 -13.89
CA PHE A 232 -1.93 7.23 -15.13
C PHE A 232 -1.48 8.06 -16.33
N SER A 233 -2.06 9.25 -16.51
CA SER A 233 -1.88 10.03 -17.74
C SER A 233 -0.61 10.88 -17.79
N GLU A 234 -0.11 11.34 -16.65
CA GLU A 234 1.00 12.31 -16.57
C GLU A 234 2.24 11.78 -15.83
N ILE A 235 2.06 10.88 -14.85
CA ILE A 235 3.17 10.40 -14.01
C ILE A 235 3.72 9.08 -14.55
N LEU A 236 2.86 8.09 -14.80
CA LEU A 236 3.26 6.77 -15.30
C LEU A 236 3.56 6.75 -16.81
N CYS A 237 2.97 7.68 -17.55
CA CYS A 237 3.19 7.88 -18.98
C CYS A 237 4.04 9.13 -19.25
N GLY A 238 4.78 9.12 -20.36
CA GLY A 238 5.47 10.31 -20.85
C GLY A 238 4.59 11.25 -21.68
N PRO A 239 5.11 12.43 -22.05
CA PRO A 239 4.43 13.37 -22.95
C PRO A 239 4.09 12.77 -24.32
N ASP A 240 4.76 11.68 -24.71
CA ASP A 240 4.49 10.90 -25.91
C ASP A 240 3.37 9.85 -25.71
N GLY A 241 2.78 9.79 -24.51
CA GLY A 241 1.75 8.84 -24.11
C GLY A 241 2.24 7.42 -23.91
N GLN A 242 3.56 7.19 -23.92
CA GLN A 242 4.15 5.86 -23.72
C GLN A 242 4.43 5.59 -22.24
N PRO A 243 4.33 4.34 -21.78
CA PRO A 243 4.66 3.97 -20.41
C PRO A 243 6.15 4.23 -20.11
N ARG A 244 6.45 4.91 -19.00
CA ARG A 244 7.83 5.14 -18.53
C ARG A 244 8.38 3.99 -17.69
N VAL A 245 7.50 3.05 -17.34
CA VAL A 245 7.79 1.91 -16.46
C VAL A 245 7.51 0.60 -17.19
N HIS A 246 8.12 -0.47 -16.71
CA HIS A 246 7.97 -1.82 -17.25
C HIS A 246 7.18 -2.76 -16.33
N CYS A 247 6.93 -2.33 -15.08
CA CYS A 247 6.16 -3.04 -14.07
C CYS A 247 5.63 -2.01 -13.06
N ILE A 248 4.48 -2.30 -12.46
CA ILE A 248 3.91 -1.53 -11.36
C ILE A 248 3.87 -2.43 -10.13
N VAL A 249 4.37 -1.95 -9.00
CA VAL A 249 4.06 -2.48 -7.68
C VAL A 249 3.03 -1.56 -7.05
N ASN A 250 1.85 -2.09 -6.80
CA ASN A 250 0.77 -1.35 -6.16
C ASN A 250 0.59 -1.83 -4.73
N THR A 251 0.69 -0.92 -3.75
CA THR A 251 0.46 -1.22 -2.34
C THR A 251 -0.88 -0.69 -1.83
N MET A 252 -1.68 -0.08 -2.70
CA MET A 252 -3.01 0.41 -2.40
C MET A 252 -4.01 -0.75 -2.44
N GLY A 253 -4.91 -0.79 -1.47
CA GLY A 253 -6.03 -1.73 -1.45
C GLY A 253 -7.16 -1.28 -2.37
N MET A 254 -8.20 -2.10 -2.42
CA MET A 254 -9.40 -1.94 -3.25
C MET A 254 -9.13 -2.07 -4.76
N SER A 255 -10.21 -2.32 -5.50
CA SER A 255 -10.20 -2.27 -6.96
C SER A 255 -10.03 -0.83 -7.45
N MET A 256 -9.28 -0.66 -8.54
CA MET A 256 -9.15 0.63 -9.22
C MET A 256 -10.21 0.83 -10.31
N THR A 257 -10.94 -0.22 -10.71
CA THR A 257 -11.98 -0.16 -11.73
C THR A 257 -13.39 -0.15 -11.12
N ASP A 258 -14.39 0.11 -11.94
CA ASP A 258 -15.79 -0.22 -11.62
C ASP A 258 -16.07 -1.70 -11.90
N LEU A 259 -17.01 -2.29 -11.16
CA LEU A 259 -17.43 -3.67 -11.33
C LEU A 259 -18.87 -3.68 -11.80
N ASP A 260 -19.11 -4.23 -12.98
CA ASP A 260 -20.46 -4.47 -13.45
C ASP A 260 -21.08 -5.65 -12.67
N GLN A 261 -22.32 -5.47 -12.21
CA GLN A 261 -23.08 -6.47 -11.46
C GLN A 261 -24.14 -7.16 -12.32
N ASP A 262 -24.39 -6.68 -13.54
CA ASP A 262 -25.37 -7.27 -14.45
C ASP A 262 -24.74 -8.41 -15.29
N GLY A 263 -24.62 -9.58 -14.66
CA GLY A 263 -24.16 -10.81 -15.32
C GLY A 263 -22.79 -11.27 -14.84
N ALA A 264 -21.85 -11.51 -15.77
CA ALA A 264 -20.48 -11.85 -15.39
C ALA A 264 -19.76 -10.56 -14.95
N THR A 265 -19.16 -10.59 -13.76
CA THR A 265 -18.49 -9.42 -13.18
C THR A 265 -17.18 -9.14 -13.91
N PHE A 266 -17.16 -8.05 -14.68
CA PHE A 266 -15.97 -7.55 -15.38
C PHE A 266 -15.55 -6.18 -14.86
N ALA A 267 -14.26 -5.90 -14.96
CA ALA A 267 -13.71 -4.56 -14.76
C ALA A 267 -14.21 -3.61 -15.85
N THR A 268 -14.64 -2.41 -15.45
CA THR A 268 -15.18 -1.36 -16.32
C THR A 268 -14.71 0.01 -15.88
N GLY A 269 -15.02 1.05 -16.68
CA GLY A 269 -14.62 2.43 -16.40
C GLY A 269 -13.33 2.84 -17.10
N PRO A 270 -13.00 4.15 -17.07
CA PRO A 270 -11.87 4.71 -17.82
C PRO A 270 -10.50 4.15 -17.37
N GLN A 271 -10.44 3.53 -16.19
CA GLN A 271 -9.21 2.91 -15.69
C GLN A 271 -8.79 1.70 -16.52
N VAL A 272 -9.74 0.99 -17.14
CA VAL A 272 -9.42 -0.13 -18.05
C VAL A 272 -8.64 0.38 -19.25
N ASP A 273 -9.03 1.52 -19.83
CA ASP A 273 -8.33 2.13 -20.96
C ASP A 273 -6.89 2.53 -20.58
N TYR A 274 -6.67 3.02 -19.35
CA TYR A 274 -5.32 3.33 -18.86
C TYR A 274 -4.48 2.08 -18.63
N LEU A 275 -5.08 1.00 -18.13
CA LEU A 275 -4.41 -0.28 -17.95
C LEU A 275 -3.98 -0.87 -19.30
N ASP A 276 -4.85 -0.79 -20.31
CA ASP A 276 -4.55 -1.22 -21.68
C ASP A 276 -3.49 -0.33 -22.34
N GLN A 277 -3.51 0.98 -22.09
CA GLN A 277 -2.47 1.90 -22.56
C GLN A 277 -1.11 1.58 -21.91
N LEU A 278 -1.10 1.34 -20.60
CA LEU A 278 0.12 1.00 -19.88
C LEU A 278 0.68 -0.36 -20.30
N ASN A 279 -0.18 -1.38 -20.37
CA ASN A 279 0.15 -2.74 -20.76
C ASN A 279 1.44 -3.28 -20.10
N VAL A 280 1.51 -3.10 -18.77
CA VAL A 280 2.57 -3.59 -17.90
C VAL A 280 2.00 -4.47 -16.79
N PRO A 281 2.76 -5.46 -16.28
CA PRO A 281 2.35 -6.24 -15.12
C PRO A 281 2.16 -5.34 -13.89
N ILE A 282 1.05 -5.56 -13.17
CA ILE A 282 0.74 -4.92 -11.90
C ILE A 282 0.81 -5.96 -10.81
N ILE A 283 1.68 -5.74 -9.83
CA ILE A 283 1.95 -6.66 -8.73
C ILE A 283 1.43 -6.03 -7.44
N GLN A 284 0.56 -6.74 -6.73
CA GLN A 284 0.00 -6.28 -5.46
C GLN A 284 0.96 -6.59 -4.31
N GLY A 285 1.49 -5.55 -3.66
CA GLY A 285 2.18 -5.66 -2.37
C GLY A 285 1.20 -5.39 -1.23
N ILE A 286 1.07 -6.31 -0.28
CA ILE A 286 -0.01 -6.22 0.72
C ILE A 286 0.50 -5.52 1.99
N PHE A 287 -0.17 -4.42 2.35
CA PHE A 287 -0.04 -3.80 3.68
C PHE A 287 -1.12 -4.40 4.57
N SER A 288 -0.73 -5.22 5.55
CA SER A 288 -1.68 -5.81 6.47
C SER A 288 -2.17 -4.79 7.50
N THR A 289 -3.44 -4.86 7.83
CA THR A 289 -4.04 -4.07 8.91
C THR A 289 -3.78 -4.65 10.30
N GLY A 290 -3.28 -5.89 10.39
CA GLY A 290 -2.93 -6.58 11.63
C GLY A 290 -1.44 -6.57 11.95
N SER A 291 -1.10 -7.12 13.12
CA SER A 291 0.29 -7.28 13.57
C SER A 291 0.99 -8.44 12.87
N GLU A 292 2.32 -8.40 12.83
CA GLU A 292 3.12 -9.50 12.30
C GLU A 292 2.95 -10.77 13.15
N ALA A 293 2.88 -10.60 14.47
CA ALA A 293 2.72 -11.71 15.41
C ALA A 293 1.38 -12.45 15.25
N ASP A 294 0.30 -11.75 14.91
CA ASP A 294 -1.00 -12.37 14.66
C ASP A 294 -1.00 -13.10 13.32
N TRP A 295 -0.36 -12.52 12.30
CA TRP A 295 -0.20 -13.16 10.99
C TRP A 295 0.60 -14.46 11.08
N GLU A 296 1.71 -14.49 11.82
CA GLU A 296 2.54 -15.70 11.96
C GLU A 296 1.84 -16.85 12.71
N LYS A 297 0.93 -16.52 13.63
CA LYS A 297 0.14 -17.51 14.37
C LYS A 297 -1.09 -17.99 13.60
N SER A 298 -1.48 -17.29 12.55
CA SER A 298 -2.70 -17.56 11.79
C SER A 298 -2.43 -18.59 10.70
N ASP A 299 -3.12 -19.73 10.74
CA ASP A 299 -3.10 -20.72 9.66
C ASP A 299 -3.69 -20.15 8.34
N LEU A 300 -4.52 -19.12 8.42
CA LEU A 300 -5.11 -18.43 7.27
C LEU A 300 -4.20 -17.32 6.72
N GLY A 301 -3.20 -16.88 7.49
CA GLY A 301 -2.43 -15.68 7.20
C GLY A 301 -3.27 -14.42 7.37
N LEU A 302 -3.71 -13.81 6.25
CA LEU A 302 -4.41 -12.51 6.25
C LEU A 302 -5.79 -12.58 6.90
N GLY A 303 -6.17 -11.48 7.56
CA GLY A 303 -7.53 -11.31 8.08
C GLY A 303 -8.57 -11.16 6.94
N PRO A 304 -9.88 -11.30 7.25
CA PRO A 304 -10.94 -11.19 6.24
C PRO A 304 -10.99 -9.85 5.51
N ILE A 305 -10.73 -8.75 6.22
CA ILE A 305 -10.71 -7.40 5.64
C ILE A 305 -9.55 -7.26 4.65
N ASP A 306 -8.33 -7.64 5.05
CA ASP A 306 -7.15 -7.61 4.19
C ASP A 306 -7.33 -8.52 2.97
N THR A 307 -7.95 -9.69 3.14
CA THR A 307 -8.22 -10.62 2.05
C THR A 307 -9.21 -10.02 1.05
N ALA A 308 -10.27 -9.37 1.51
CA ALA A 308 -11.22 -8.70 0.61
C ALA A 308 -10.57 -7.50 -0.11
N MET A 309 -9.90 -6.62 0.63
CA MET A 309 -9.39 -5.34 0.13
C MET A 309 -8.09 -5.48 -0.67
N SER A 310 -7.20 -6.41 -0.31
CA SER A 310 -5.85 -6.49 -0.87
C SER A 310 -5.62 -7.76 -1.71
N VAL A 311 -6.60 -8.67 -1.78
CA VAL A 311 -6.53 -9.87 -2.64
C VAL A 311 -7.73 -9.91 -3.59
N ALA A 312 -8.94 -10.16 -3.08
CA ALA A 312 -10.11 -10.46 -3.91
C ALA A 312 -10.52 -9.28 -4.82
N LEU A 313 -10.58 -8.05 -4.30
CA LEU A 313 -10.93 -6.89 -5.13
C LEU A 313 -9.85 -6.55 -6.17
N PRO A 314 -8.54 -6.51 -5.81
CA PRO A 314 -7.46 -6.34 -6.78
C PRO A 314 -7.39 -7.42 -7.88
N GLU A 315 -7.84 -8.65 -7.64
CA GLU A 315 -7.90 -9.69 -8.67
C GLU A 315 -8.82 -9.32 -9.83
N PHE A 316 -9.90 -8.56 -9.58
CA PHE A 316 -10.78 -8.07 -10.65
C PHE A 316 -10.08 -7.06 -11.57
N ASP A 317 -9.07 -6.33 -11.08
CA ASP A 317 -8.25 -5.44 -11.90
C ASP A 317 -7.14 -6.21 -12.66
N GLY A 318 -7.05 -7.53 -12.50
CA GLY A 318 -5.98 -8.35 -13.09
C GLY A 318 -4.62 -8.22 -12.40
N ARG A 319 -4.57 -7.75 -11.15
CA ARG A 319 -3.29 -7.63 -10.41
C ARG A 319 -2.76 -9.02 -10.03
N ILE A 320 -1.43 -9.17 -10.11
CA ILE A 320 -0.71 -10.35 -9.64
C ILE A 320 -0.57 -10.25 -8.12
N ILE A 321 -1.30 -11.09 -7.39
CA ILE A 321 -1.28 -11.12 -5.93
C ILE A 321 0.02 -11.76 -5.42
N THR A 322 0.63 -11.15 -4.40
CA THR A 322 1.86 -11.67 -3.80
C THR A 322 1.72 -11.95 -2.31
N VAL A 323 2.41 -11.20 -1.44
CA VAL A 323 2.57 -11.48 -0.02
C VAL A 323 2.38 -10.20 0.80
N PRO A 324 2.01 -10.32 2.09
CA PRO A 324 2.13 -9.21 3.03
C PRO A 324 3.59 -8.80 3.17
N ILE A 325 3.85 -7.52 2.93
CA ILE A 325 5.17 -6.89 3.02
C ILE A 325 5.29 -5.93 4.21
N SER A 326 4.15 -5.59 4.82
CA SER A 326 4.06 -4.65 5.92
C SER A 326 3.02 -5.08 6.93
N PHE A 327 3.31 -4.85 8.21
CA PHE A 327 2.40 -5.10 9.32
C PHE A 327 2.25 -3.87 10.20
N LYS A 328 1.10 -3.75 10.86
CA LYS A 328 0.77 -2.63 11.72
C LYS A 328 1.27 -2.92 13.14
N GLU A 329 2.17 -2.08 13.63
CA GLU A 329 2.81 -2.24 14.94
C GLU A 329 2.67 -0.96 15.77
N GLU A 330 2.50 -1.15 17.08
CA GLU A 330 2.52 -0.04 18.04
C GLU A 330 3.95 0.43 18.26
N VAL A 331 4.16 1.75 18.19
CA VAL A 331 5.45 2.41 18.40
C VAL A 331 5.24 3.56 19.37
N SER A 332 6.12 3.64 20.38
CA SER A 332 6.11 4.77 21.31
C SER A 332 6.77 5.99 20.68
N SER A 333 6.16 7.17 20.85
CA SER A 333 6.74 8.47 20.50
C SER A 333 8.02 8.81 21.29
N ASN A 334 8.29 8.08 22.39
CA ASN A 334 9.46 8.25 23.27
C ASN A 334 10.55 7.18 23.03
N SER A 335 10.56 6.56 21.84
CA SER A 335 11.59 5.56 21.48
C SER A 335 13.00 6.20 21.45
N PRO A 336 14.07 5.45 21.80
CA PRO A 336 15.43 6.03 21.88
C PRO A 336 15.86 6.72 20.58
N GLY A 337 16.14 8.03 20.66
CA GLY A 337 16.50 8.87 19.50
C GLY A 337 15.39 9.79 18.99
N GLN A 338 14.16 9.68 19.53
CA GLN A 338 13.08 10.64 19.30
C GLN A 338 12.80 11.39 20.60
N ASN A 339 13.08 12.70 20.61
CA ASN A 339 12.61 13.59 21.68
C ASN A 339 11.13 13.89 21.42
N GLY A 340 10.26 12.91 21.70
CA GLY A 340 8.82 13.05 21.50
C GLY A 340 8.28 14.21 22.32
N LYS A 341 7.80 15.26 21.64
CA LYS A 341 7.06 16.38 22.25
C LYS A 341 5.56 16.09 22.39
N MET A 342 5.13 14.91 21.94
CA MET A 342 3.75 14.43 22.00
C MET A 342 3.69 13.10 22.74
N ASP A 343 2.81 13.01 23.73
CA ASP A 343 2.48 11.76 24.42
C ASP A 343 1.34 11.04 23.69
N ALA A 344 1.66 9.96 22.99
CA ALA A 344 0.71 9.16 22.20
C ALA A 344 1.19 7.72 21.92
N ARG A 345 0.24 6.81 21.78
CA ARG A 345 0.45 5.44 21.24
C ARG A 345 0.30 5.48 19.72
N LEU A 346 1.43 5.43 19.00
CA LEU A 346 1.43 5.54 17.55
C LEU A 346 1.35 4.16 16.91
N GLN A 347 0.68 4.07 15.77
CA GLN A 347 0.62 2.85 14.96
C GLN A 347 1.37 3.09 13.64
N ARG A 348 2.36 2.27 13.31
CA ARG A 348 3.12 2.38 12.05
C ARG A 348 3.08 1.09 11.26
N ASN A 349 3.21 1.24 9.95
CA ASN A 349 3.39 0.12 9.04
C ASN A 349 4.90 -0.18 8.97
N LEU A 350 5.31 -1.31 9.54
CA LEU A 350 6.71 -1.75 9.54
C LEU A 350 6.95 -2.79 8.44
N PRO A 351 8.08 -2.71 7.72
CA PRO A 351 8.41 -3.65 6.67
C PRO A 351 8.85 -5.00 7.21
N ARG A 352 8.38 -6.08 6.58
CA ARG A 352 8.93 -7.42 6.74
C ARG A 352 9.99 -7.67 5.67
N THR A 353 11.26 -7.65 6.09
CA THR A 353 12.43 -7.57 5.19
C THR A 353 12.49 -8.67 4.12
N ASP A 354 12.24 -9.94 4.48
CA ASP A 354 12.26 -11.06 3.54
C ASP A 354 11.16 -10.95 2.47
N ARG A 355 10.00 -10.41 2.85
CA ARG A 355 8.85 -10.22 1.96
C ARG A 355 9.04 -9.03 1.03
N VAL A 356 9.63 -7.95 1.53
CA VAL A 356 10.07 -6.80 0.71
C VAL A 356 11.09 -7.23 -0.35
N ASP A 357 12.11 -8.02 0.04
CA ASP A 357 13.09 -8.57 -0.92
C ASP A 357 12.42 -9.45 -1.98
N PHE A 358 11.54 -10.36 -1.56
CA PHE A 358 10.80 -11.23 -2.48
C PHE A 358 10.00 -10.42 -3.51
N LEU A 359 9.20 -9.46 -3.06
CA LEU A 359 8.38 -8.61 -3.93
C LEU A 359 9.24 -7.80 -4.89
N ALA A 360 10.30 -7.16 -4.39
CA ALA A 360 11.18 -6.34 -5.21
C ALA A 360 11.88 -7.18 -6.30
N ARG A 361 12.42 -8.35 -5.94
CA ARG A 361 13.03 -9.28 -6.91
C ARG A 361 12.02 -9.74 -7.96
N LEU A 362 10.79 -10.08 -7.55
CA LEU A 362 9.73 -10.51 -8.45
C LEU A 362 9.38 -9.39 -9.46
N ALA A 363 9.18 -8.16 -8.98
CA ALA A 363 8.87 -7.02 -9.83
C ALA A 363 10.00 -6.67 -10.81
N VAL A 364 11.26 -6.73 -10.37
CA VAL A 364 12.42 -6.53 -11.27
C VAL A 364 12.51 -7.63 -12.33
N LYS A 365 12.16 -8.88 -12.00
CA LYS A 365 12.09 -9.97 -12.99
C LYS A 365 10.98 -9.74 -14.01
N TRP A 366 9.79 -9.32 -13.57
CA TRP A 366 8.68 -8.96 -14.47
C TRP A 366 9.04 -7.80 -15.40
N ALA A 367 9.61 -6.72 -14.85
CA ALA A 367 10.13 -5.60 -15.64
C ALA A 367 11.20 -6.06 -16.65
N GLY A 368 12.11 -6.95 -16.24
CA GLY A 368 13.13 -7.52 -17.10
C GLY A 368 12.58 -8.37 -18.25
N LEU A 369 11.42 -9.04 -18.09
CA LEU A 369 10.78 -9.80 -19.17
C LEU A 369 10.30 -8.90 -20.31
N ARG A 370 9.94 -7.64 -20.03
CA ARG A 370 9.56 -6.65 -21.05
C ARG A 370 10.74 -6.21 -21.90
N LEU A 371 11.90 -6.02 -21.26
CA LEU A 371 13.13 -5.57 -21.90
C LEU A 371 13.85 -6.66 -22.69
N LYS A 372 13.71 -7.92 -22.27
CA LYS A 372 14.44 -9.03 -22.89
C LYS A 372 13.86 -9.41 -24.26
N PRO A 373 14.67 -9.58 -25.31
CA PRO A 373 14.18 -10.11 -26.59
C PRO A 373 13.71 -11.56 -26.44
N ASN A 374 12.69 -11.96 -27.20
CA ASN A 374 12.10 -13.31 -27.12
C ASN A 374 13.13 -14.43 -27.34
N SER A 375 14.11 -14.20 -28.22
CA SER A 375 15.18 -15.15 -28.53
C SER A 375 16.08 -15.50 -27.34
N GLU A 376 16.12 -14.64 -26.31
CA GLU A 376 16.90 -14.89 -25.10
C GLU A 376 16.03 -15.32 -23.89
N LYS A 377 14.70 -15.29 -24.01
CA LYS A 377 13.80 -15.73 -22.95
C LYS A 377 13.87 -17.24 -22.80
N LYS A 378 14.09 -17.70 -21.57
CA LYS A 378 14.10 -19.12 -21.20
C LYS A 378 12.81 -19.42 -20.44
N ILE A 379 11.96 -20.25 -21.01
CA ILE A 379 10.63 -20.56 -20.47
C ILE A 379 10.61 -22.03 -20.04
N ALA A 380 10.13 -22.27 -18.82
CA ALA A 380 9.86 -23.62 -18.33
C ALA A 380 8.35 -23.86 -18.37
N ILE A 381 7.92 -24.97 -18.97
CA ILE A 381 6.54 -25.43 -18.95
C ILE A 381 6.48 -26.60 -17.97
N ILE A 382 5.78 -26.41 -16.84
CA ILE A 382 5.71 -27.39 -15.75
C ILE A 382 4.41 -28.17 -15.88
N LEU A 383 4.50 -29.50 -15.95
CA LEU A 383 3.34 -30.39 -16.06
C LEU A 383 3.01 -31.00 -14.70
N SER A 384 1.73 -31.01 -14.35
CA SER A 384 1.21 -31.74 -13.20
C SER A 384 1.39 -33.24 -13.39
N ASN A 385 1.74 -33.96 -12.32
CA ASN A 385 1.78 -35.42 -12.30
C ASN A 385 1.26 -35.92 -10.94
N TYR A 386 -0.04 -35.77 -10.70
CA TYR A 386 -0.72 -36.25 -9.50
C TYR A 386 -1.97 -37.08 -9.84
N PRO A 387 -2.11 -38.31 -9.29
CA PRO A 387 -1.05 -39.10 -8.65
C PRO A 387 0.10 -39.39 -9.64
N THR A 388 1.30 -39.73 -9.14
CA THR A 388 2.60 -39.73 -9.88
C THR A 388 2.77 -40.80 -10.97
N LYS A 389 1.68 -41.32 -11.53
CA LYS A 389 1.67 -42.37 -12.55
C LYS A 389 1.98 -41.82 -13.94
N ASP A 390 2.67 -42.58 -14.76
CA ASP A 390 2.99 -42.18 -16.14
C ASP A 390 1.74 -41.80 -16.96
N ALA A 391 0.64 -42.52 -16.76
CA ALA A 391 -0.66 -42.24 -17.37
C ALA A 391 -1.32 -40.91 -16.93
N ARG A 392 -0.70 -40.17 -16.00
CA ARG A 392 -1.21 -38.90 -15.44
C ARG A 392 -0.28 -37.71 -15.72
N VAL A 393 0.78 -37.89 -16.50
CA VAL A 393 1.67 -36.78 -16.90
C VAL A 393 0.85 -35.73 -17.66
N GLY A 394 0.88 -34.50 -17.16
CA GLY A 394 0.12 -33.38 -17.73
C GLY A 394 -1.39 -33.46 -17.50
N ASN A 395 -1.88 -34.22 -16.52
CA ASN A 395 -3.32 -34.31 -16.27
C ASN A 395 -3.93 -32.94 -15.88
N ALA A 396 -4.86 -32.46 -16.70
CA ALA A 396 -5.62 -31.22 -16.49
C ALA A 396 -7.10 -31.43 -16.85
N VAL A 397 -8.01 -30.84 -16.08
CA VAL A 397 -9.45 -31.03 -16.27
C VAL A 397 -9.93 -30.29 -17.52
N GLY A 398 -10.48 -31.03 -18.49
CA GLY A 398 -11.07 -30.45 -19.70
C GLY A 398 -10.05 -29.90 -20.72
N LEU A 399 -8.76 -30.19 -20.56
CA LEU A 399 -7.69 -29.74 -21.44
C LEU A 399 -6.85 -30.91 -21.94
N ASP A 400 -6.61 -30.97 -23.25
CA ASP A 400 -5.58 -31.83 -23.83
C ASP A 400 -4.22 -31.15 -23.63
N THR A 401 -3.60 -31.38 -22.47
CA THR A 401 -2.36 -30.72 -22.08
C THR A 401 -1.21 -31.02 -23.06
N PRO A 402 -0.94 -32.28 -23.45
CA PRO A 402 0.16 -32.56 -24.38
C PRO A 402 -0.01 -31.86 -25.73
N ALA A 403 -1.20 -31.91 -26.34
CA ALA A 403 -1.46 -31.21 -27.59
C ALA A 403 -1.34 -29.68 -27.41
N SER A 404 -1.81 -29.15 -26.29
CA SER A 404 -1.70 -27.72 -25.97
C SER A 404 -0.24 -27.27 -25.83
N VAL A 405 0.63 -28.07 -25.23
CA VAL A 405 2.06 -27.75 -25.11
C VAL A 405 2.72 -27.71 -26.49
N VAL A 406 2.45 -28.69 -27.37
CA VAL A 406 2.98 -28.69 -28.75
C VAL A 406 2.52 -27.44 -29.51
N ASN A 407 1.26 -27.03 -29.35
CA ASN A 407 0.75 -25.79 -29.93
C ASN A 407 1.46 -24.54 -29.38
N ILE A 408 1.70 -24.47 -28.06
CA ILE A 408 2.45 -23.38 -27.43
C ILE A 408 3.89 -23.34 -27.95
N LEU A 409 4.57 -24.49 -28.08
CA LEU A 409 5.94 -24.54 -28.59
C LEU A 409 6.05 -24.03 -30.03
N ASN A 410 5.10 -24.39 -30.89
CA ASN A 410 5.03 -23.87 -32.26
C ASN A 410 4.77 -22.36 -32.27
N ALA A 411 3.78 -21.87 -31.51
CA ALA A 411 3.48 -20.44 -31.42
C ALA A 411 4.66 -19.63 -30.86
N MET A 412 5.39 -20.17 -29.88
CA MET A 412 6.61 -19.56 -29.35
C MET A 412 7.71 -19.48 -30.40
N LYS A 413 7.92 -20.54 -31.18
CA LYS A 413 8.89 -20.52 -32.29
C LYS A 413 8.55 -19.44 -33.30
N ASP A 414 7.29 -19.32 -33.70
CA ASP A 414 6.80 -18.31 -34.63
C ASP A 414 6.94 -16.88 -34.07
N ALA A 415 6.78 -16.71 -32.75
CA ALA A 415 7.01 -15.45 -32.04
C ALA A 415 8.51 -15.12 -31.79
N GLY A 416 9.44 -15.92 -32.32
CA GLY A 416 10.87 -15.66 -32.29
C GLY A 416 11.59 -16.16 -31.02
N TYR A 417 10.96 -17.00 -30.22
CA TYR A 417 11.65 -17.70 -29.13
C TYR A 417 12.58 -18.79 -29.67
N HIS A 418 13.65 -19.06 -28.94
CA HIS A 418 14.53 -20.18 -29.28
C HIS A 418 13.91 -21.52 -28.87
N VAL A 419 13.21 -22.15 -29.80
CA VAL A 419 12.58 -23.48 -29.62
C VAL A 419 13.07 -24.41 -30.73
N THR A 420 13.66 -25.54 -30.33
CA THR A 420 14.20 -26.58 -31.22
C THR A 420 13.56 -27.92 -30.91
N ASP A 421 13.58 -28.85 -31.87
CA ASP A 421 13.16 -30.25 -31.65
C ASP A 421 11.74 -30.37 -31.05
N ILE A 422 10.79 -29.64 -31.63
CA ILE A 422 9.37 -29.68 -31.23
C ILE A 422 8.80 -31.06 -31.59
N PRO A 423 8.14 -31.78 -30.65
CA PRO A 423 7.46 -33.04 -30.95
C PRO A 423 6.38 -32.88 -32.03
N ALA A 424 6.13 -33.94 -32.80
CA ALA A 424 5.13 -33.96 -33.86
C ALA A 424 3.70 -33.84 -33.29
N ASP A 425 3.45 -34.43 -32.12
CA ASP A 425 2.17 -34.42 -31.43
C ASP A 425 2.32 -34.61 -29.91
N GLY A 426 1.18 -34.60 -29.22
CA GLY A 426 1.11 -34.76 -27.77
C GLY A 426 1.59 -36.12 -27.28
N ASP A 427 1.38 -37.19 -28.05
CA ASP A 427 1.81 -38.54 -27.68
C ASP A 427 3.34 -38.63 -27.70
N GLU A 428 3.98 -38.08 -28.74
CA GLU A 428 5.44 -38.02 -28.82
C GLU A 428 6.02 -37.19 -27.67
N LEU A 429 5.39 -36.07 -27.29
CA LEU A 429 5.82 -35.27 -26.15
C LEU A 429 5.81 -36.09 -24.85
N VAL A 430 4.72 -36.79 -24.55
CA VAL A 430 4.58 -37.57 -23.31
C VAL A 430 5.57 -38.73 -23.27
N HIS A 431 5.75 -39.45 -24.38
CA HIS A 431 6.74 -40.52 -24.48
C HIS A 431 8.16 -40.00 -24.22
N ARG A 432 8.55 -38.87 -24.83
CA ARG A 432 9.88 -38.25 -24.63
C ARG A 432 10.10 -37.84 -23.15
N ILE A 433 9.06 -37.39 -22.44
CA ILE A 433 9.14 -37.05 -21.02
C ILE A 433 9.36 -38.33 -20.18
N ILE A 434 8.58 -39.37 -20.40
CA ILE A 434 8.69 -40.64 -19.67
C ILE A 434 10.05 -41.31 -19.91
N GLU A 435 10.57 -41.27 -21.14
CA GLU A 435 11.90 -41.78 -21.48
C GLU A 435 13.04 -41.08 -20.75
N ARG A 436 12.84 -39.83 -20.31
CA ARG A 436 13.86 -38.98 -19.65
C ARG A 436 13.59 -38.77 -18.16
N CYS A 437 13.06 -39.80 -17.51
CA CYS A 437 12.66 -39.84 -16.10
C CYS A 437 11.28 -39.22 -15.84
N SER A 438 10.38 -40.05 -15.29
CA SER A 438 9.11 -39.64 -14.69
C SER A 438 9.15 -39.78 -13.17
N ASN A 439 8.02 -39.47 -12.50
CA ASN A 439 7.86 -39.66 -11.06
C ASN A 439 7.24 -41.04 -10.71
N ASP A 440 7.03 -41.94 -11.69
CA ASP A 440 6.45 -43.26 -11.45
C ASP A 440 7.54 -44.26 -11.05
N THR A 441 7.79 -44.38 -9.76
CA THR A 441 8.85 -45.24 -9.23
C THR A 441 8.66 -46.73 -9.50
N ASP A 442 7.43 -47.16 -9.84
CA ASP A 442 7.15 -48.57 -10.13
C ASP A 442 7.67 -48.98 -11.52
N THR A 443 7.79 -48.02 -12.44
CA THR A 443 8.22 -48.23 -13.83
C THR A 443 9.58 -47.59 -14.13
N LEU A 444 10.11 -46.77 -13.22
CA LEU A 444 11.36 -46.04 -13.39
C LEU A 444 12.59 -46.97 -13.44
N THR A 445 13.39 -46.82 -14.48
CA THR A 445 14.62 -47.60 -14.71
C THR A 445 15.89 -46.77 -14.44
N GLU A 446 17.02 -47.45 -14.18
CA GLU A 446 18.32 -46.80 -14.03
C GLU A 446 18.75 -46.02 -15.28
N GLU A 447 18.38 -46.51 -16.47
CA GLU A 447 18.70 -45.82 -17.72
C GLU A 447 17.91 -44.50 -17.86
N GLN A 448 16.62 -44.49 -17.50
CA GLN A 448 15.82 -43.26 -17.48
C GLN A 448 16.37 -42.23 -16.47
N LEU A 449 16.83 -42.67 -15.29
CA LEU A 449 17.51 -41.81 -14.31
C LEU A 449 18.80 -41.20 -14.87
N ARG A 450 19.55 -41.97 -15.66
CA ARG A 450 20.77 -41.50 -16.32
C ARG A 450 20.47 -40.50 -17.44
N LEU A 451 19.32 -40.64 -18.11
CA LEU A 451 18.83 -39.75 -19.17
C LEU A 451 18.06 -38.52 -18.65
N ALA A 452 17.92 -38.36 -17.33
CA ALA A 452 17.25 -37.21 -16.73
C ALA A 452 17.83 -35.88 -17.21
N ALA A 453 16.97 -34.87 -17.36
CA ALA A 453 17.35 -33.56 -17.90
C ALA A 453 18.32 -32.78 -17.00
N GLY A 454 18.48 -33.15 -15.73
CA GLY A 454 19.46 -32.57 -14.82
C GLY A 454 19.68 -33.43 -13.58
N HIS A 455 20.88 -33.35 -13.02
CA HIS A 455 21.27 -33.98 -11.76
C HIS A 455 21.77 -32.89 -10.82
N VAL A 456 21.20 -32.84 -9.62
CA VAL A 456 21.62 -31.89 -8.57
C VAL A 456 22.31 -32.69 -7.48
N SER A 457 23.58 -32.38 -7.20
CA SER A 457 24.31 -33.04 -6.12
C SER A 457 23.77 -32.61 -4.75
N SER A 458 23.97 -33.43 -3.72
CA SER A 458 23.57 -33.07 -2.36
C SER A 458 24.22 -31.78 -1.86
N ARG A 459 25.41 -31.43 -2.39
CA ARG A 459 26.11 -30.19 -2.06
C ARG A 459 25.52 -28.96 -2.74
N GLU A 460 24.95 -29.10 -3.94
CA GLU A 460 24.28 -28.00 -4.67
C GLU A 460 22.86 -27.77 -4.17
N TYR A 461 22.21 -28.82 -3.64
CA TYR A 461 20.87 -28.74 -3.06
C TYR A 461 20.85 -28.06 -1.69
N GLN A 462 21.90 -28.29 -0.88
CA GLN A 462 22.11 -27.63 0.42
C GLN A 462 22.57 -26.20 0.25
#